data_AF-A0A8X6SJN8-F1
#
_entry.id   AF-A0A8X6SJN8-F1
#
_cell.length_a   1.000
_cell.length_b   1.000
_cell.length_c   1.000
_cell.angle_alpha   90.00
_cell.angle_beta   90.00
_cell.angle_gamma   90.00
#
_symmetry.space_group_name_H-M   'P 1'
#
loop_
_entity.id
_entity.type
_entity.pdbx_description
1 polymer ?
#
loop_
_entity_poly.entity_id
_entity_poly.type
_entity_poly.pdbx_seq_one_letter_code
_entity_poly.pdbx_strand_id
1 'polypeptide(L)'
;MFFVSNQIELVILPVCSPDLSPIENMWFIVVQRLTQITSPTATPDLLWQRMEAAWSYVPQEHIQNLFESMLRRVAAGISNNDGYSGY
;
A
#
# COMPACT_ATOMS: atom_id res chain seq x y z
N MET A 1 -19.53 -15.18 -10.61
CA MET A 1 -18.81 -13.89 -10.60
C MET A 1 -18.73 -13.40 -9.15
N PHE A 2 -17.64 -13.71 -8.42
CA PHE A 2 -17.54 -13.51 -6.96
C PHE A 2 -17.62 -12.05 -6.52
N PHE A 3 -16.96 -11.13 -7.23
CA PHE A 3 -16.92 -9.71 -6.86
C PHE A 3 -18.30 -9.04 -6.99
N VAL A 4 -19.03 -9.33 -8.06
CA VAL A 4 -20.37 -8.79 -8.30
C VAL A 4 -21.40 -9.38 -7.33
N SER A 5 -21.30 -10.66 -6.97
CA SER A 5 -22.22 -11.26 -5.99
C SER A 5 -22.03 -10.73 -4.57
N ASN A 6 -20.84 -10.21 -4.25
CA ASN A 6 -20.51 -9.67 -2.93
C ASN A 6 -20.52 -8.13 -2.88
N GLN A 7 -20.97 -7.46 -3.95
CA GLN A 7 -20.99 -5.98 -4.05
C GLN A 7 -19.60 -5.35 -3.76
N ILE A 8 -18.54 -6.04 -4.18
CA ILE A 8 -17.17 -5.54 -4.00
C ILE A 8 -16.86 -4.63 -5.19
N GLU A 9 -16.69 -3.34 -4.93
CA GLU A 9 -16.19 -2.39 -5.93
C GLU A 9 -14.71 -2.62 -6.22
N LEU A 10 -14.36 -2.65 -7.51
CA LEU A 10 -12.98 -2.81 -7.97
C LEU A 10 -12.42 -1.45 -8.35
N VAL A 11 -11.26 -1.10 -7.77
CA VAL A 11 -10.50 0.07 -8.17
C VAL A 11 -9.53 -0.35 -9.29
N ILE A 12 -9.65 0.28 -10.46
CA ILE A 12 -8.71 0.07 -11.57
C ILE A 12 -7.44 0.88 -11.30
N LEU A 13 -6.32 0.20 -11.09
CA LEU A 13 -5.01 0.84 -10.94
C LEU A 13 -4.30 0.93 -12.29
N PRO A 14 -3.60 2.04 -12.60
CA PRO A 14 -2.78 2.10 -13.79
C PRO A 14 -1.65 1.07 -13.70
N VAL A 15 -1.45 0.34 -14.80
CA VAL A 15 -0.48 -0.75 -14.92
C VAL A 15 0.94 -0.19 -14.70
N CYS A 16 1.77 -0.89 -13.92
CA CYS A 16 3.17 -0.55 -13.63
C CYS A 16 3.44 0.67 -12.73
N SER A 17 2.55 1.01 -11.81
CA SER A 17 2.86 2.01 -10.76
C SER A 17 2.94 1.37 -9.36
N PRO A 18 4.08 0.76 -8.98
CA PRO A 18 4.28 0.23 -7.62
C PRO A 18 4.11 1.33 -6.55
N ASP A 19 4.43 2.58 -6.90
CA ASP A 19 4.20 3.76 -6.07
C ASP A 19 2.71 4.05 -5.80
N LEU A 20 1.81 3.42 -6.56
CA LEU A 20 0.36 3.55 -6.45
C LEU A 20 -0.29 2.29 -5.87
N SER A 21 0.48 1.35 -5.31
CA SER A 21 -0.08 0.21 -4.60
C SER A 21 -0.11 0.48 -3.10
N PRO A 22 -1.28 0.64 -2.47
CA PRO A 22 -1.38 0.89 -1.03
C PRO A 22 -0.67 -0.18 -0.19
N ILE A 23 -0.68 -1.42 -0.68
CA ILE A 23 -0.07 -2.54 0.02
C ILE A 23 1.46 -2.49 0.01
N GLU A 24 2.09 -2.03 -1.08
CA GLU A 24 3.55 -1.91 -1.17
C GLU A 24 4.09 -0.82 -0.23
N ASN A 25 3.40 0.33 -0.16
CA ASN A 25 3.78 1.40 0.76
C ASN A 25 3.56 0.98 2.23
N MET A 26 2.48 0.24 2.51
CA MET A 26 2.28 -0.38 3.82
C MET A 26 3.39 -1.36 4.19
N TRP A 27 3.79 -2.23 3.26
CA TRP A 27 4.90 -3.17 3.46
C TRP A 27 6.21 -2.46 3.73
N PHE A 28 6.50 -1.36 3.03
CA PHE A 28 7.71 -0.58 3.27
C PHE A 28 7.82 -0.10 4.72
N ILE A 29 6.73 0.41 5.31
CA ILE A 29 6.70 0.88 6.70
C ILE A 29 6.93 -0.27 7.68
N VAL A 30 6.29 -1.41 7.43
CA VAL A 30 6.40 -2.58 8.30
C VAL A 30 7.81 -3.17 8.24
N VAL A 31 8.41 -3.24 7.05
CA VAL A 31 9.80 -3.68 6.86
C VAL A 31 10.77 -2.71 7.53
N GLN A 32 10.58 -1.39 7.39
CA GLN A 32 11.42 -0.41 8.08
C GLN A 32 11.36 -0.54 9.60
N ARG A 33 10.18 -0.80 10.17
CA ARG A 33 10.04 -1.03 11.61
C ARG A 33 10.67 -2.36 12.02
N LEU A 34 10.44 -3.41 11.24
CA LEU A 34 10.99 -4.72 11.49
C LEU A 34 12.52 -4.67 11.51
N THR A 35 13.17 -3.95 10.59
CA THR A 35 14.64 -3.81 10.56
C THR A 35 15.18 -3.02 11.75
N GLN A 36 14.41 -2.09 12.33
CA GLN A 36 14.81 -1.34 13.53
C GLN A 36 14.76 -2.20 14.81
N ILE A 37 13.79 -3.13 14.91
CA ILE A 37 13.56 -3.93 16.13
C ILE A 37 14.16 -5.34 16.06
N THR A 38 14.60 -5.76 14.87
CA THR A 38 15.06 -7.14 14.63
C THR A 38 16.57 -7.23 14.58
N SER A 39 17.13 -8.02 15.49
CA SER A 39 18.52 -8.46 15.41
C SER A 39 18.71 -9.50 14.28
N PRO A 40 19.87 -9.52 13.60
CA PRO A 40 20.16 -10.49 12.53
C PRO A 40 20.06 -11.96 12.95
N THR A 41 20.16 -12.24 14.26
CA THR A 41 20.16 -13.57 14.86
C THR A 41 18.79 -14.03 15.36
N ALA A 42 17.70 -13.36 14.98
CA ALA A 42 16.36 -13.72 15.42
C ALA A 42 15.91 -15.07 14.83
N THR A 43 15.26 -15.90 15.65
CA THR A 43 14.62 -17.14 15.20
C THR A 43 13.36 -16.85 14.39
N PRO A 44 12.89 -17.78 13.52
CA PRO A 44 11.66 -17.60 12.75
C PRO A 44 10.44 -17.22 13.60
N ASP A 45 10.26 -17.84 14.77
CA ASP A 45 9.13 -17.54 15.66
C ASP A 45 9.20 -16.11 16.21
N LEU A 46 10.40 -15.65 16.58
CA LEU A 46 10.62 -14.30 17.07
C LEU A 46 10.43 -13.26 15.96
N LEU A 47 10.82 -13.59 14.72
CA LEU A 47 10.57 -12.77 13.54
C LEU A 47 9.06 -12.61 13.31
N TRP A 48 8.30 -13.71 13.42
CA TRP A 48 6.84 -13.68 13.26
C TRP A 48 6.17 -12.79 14.31
N GLN A 49 6.51 -12.95 15.59
CA GLN A 49 5.96 -12.11 16.66
C GLN A 49 6.28 -10.62 16.47
N ARG A 50 7.51 -10.30 16.03
CA ARG A 50 7.92 -8.92 15.74
C ARG A 50 7.19 -8.35 14.53
N MET A 51 6.94 -9.17 13.51
CA MET A 51 6.15 -8.81 12.34
C MET A 51 4.71 -8.47 12.72
N GLU A 52 4.06 -9.31 13.53
CA GLU A 52 2.70 -9.07 14.04
C GLU A 52 2.63 -7.78 14.87
N ALA A 53 3.62 -7.54 15.73
CA ALA A 53 3.71 -6.31 16.52
C ALA A 53 3.91 -5.07 15.63
N ALA A 54 4.81 -5.14 14.65
CA ALA A 54 5.08 -4.04 13.72
C ALA A 54 3.85 -3.70 12.87
N TRP A 55 3.11 -4.72 12.42
CA TRP A 55 1.85 -4.58 11.70
C TRP A 55 0.77 -3.93 12.56
N SER A 56 0.57 -4.42 13.78
CA SER A 56 -0.46 -3.91 14.70
C SER A 56 -0.21 -2.47 15.15
N TYR A 57 1.03 -2.01 15.10
CA TYR A 57 1.41 -0.65 15.47
C TYR A 57 1.19 0.37 14.34
N VAL A 58 0.80 -0.04 13.12
CA VAL A 58 0.54 0.92 12.05
C VAL A 58 -0.76 1.67 12.37
N PRO A 59 -0.71 3.01 12.56
CA PRO A 59 -1.91 3.77 12.90
C PRO A 59 -2.94 3.73 11.77
N GLN A 60 -4.22 3.62 12.11
CA GLN A 60 -5.31 3.63 11.13
C GLN A 60 -5.31 4.90 10.25
N GLU A 61 -4.98 6.04 10.85
CA GLU A 61 -4.83 7.32 10.12
C GLU A 61 -3.78 7.23 9.01
N HIS A 62 -2.69 6.49 9.25
CA HIS A 62 -1.63 6.33 8.26
C HIS A 62 -2.13 5.51 7.05
N ILE A 63 -2.90 4.45 7.31
CA ILE A 63 -3.54 3.63 6.27
C ILE A 63 -4.50 4.49 5.45
N GLN A 64 -5.30 5.32 6.12
CA GLN A 64 -6.27 6.21 5.49
C GLN A 64 -5.58 7.25 4.59
N ASN A 65 -4.57 7.96 5.12
CA ASN A 65 -3.81 8.96 4.38
C ASN A 65 -3.12 8.36 3.15
N LEU A 66 -2.63 7.13 3.27
CA LEU A 66 -1.95 6.40 2.21
C LEU A 66 -2.93 6.03 1.09
N PHE A 67 -4.12 5.56 1.45
CA PHE A 67 -5.20 5.28 0.49
C PHE A 67 -5.68 6.57 -0.21
N GLU A 68 -5.91 7.66 0.54
CA GLU A 68 -6.34 8.94 -0.02
C GLU A 68 -5.30 9.58 -0.95
N SER A 69 -4.02 9.54 -0.57
CA SER A 69 -2.91 10.05 -1.38
C SER A 69 -2.81 9.28 -2.71
N MET A 70 -2.95 7.96 -2.65
CA MET A 70 -2.88 7.10 -3.81
C MET A 70 -4.08 7.30 -4.74
N LEU A 71 -5.31 7.39 -4.21
CA LEU A 71 -6.50 7.76 -4.99
C LEU A 71 -6.34 9.14 -5.65
N ARG A 72 -5.79 10.13 -4.94
CA ARG A 72 -5.54 11.46 -5.48
C ARG A 72 -4.55 11.43 -6.64
N ARG A 73 -3.48 10.63 -6.54
CA ARG A 73 -2.48 10.46 -7.61
C ARG A 73 -3.06 9.71 -8.81
N VAL A 74 -3.90 8.71 -8.60
CA VAL A 74 -4.64 8.04 -9.68
C VAL A 74 -5.56 9.03 -10.39
N ALA A 75 -6.34 9.82 -9.64
CA ALA A 75 -7.20 10.86 -10.21
C ALA A 75 -6.41 11.93 -10.98
N ALA A 76 -5.26 12.36 -10.44
CA ALA A 76 -4.37 13.30 -11.13
C ALA A 76 -3.75 12.70 -12.40
N GLY A 77 -3.36 11.42 -12.37
CA GLY A 77 -2.82 10.72 -13.54
C GLY A 77 -3.84 10.57 -14.67
N ILE A 78 -5.13 10.41 -14.33
CA ILE A 78 -6.22 10.44 -15.31
C ILE A 78 -6.32 11.85 -15.91
N SER A 79 -6.33 12.91 -15.10
CA SER A 79 -6.44 14.29 -15.62
C SER A 79 -5.23 14.75 -16.47
N ASN A 80 -4.04 14.21 -16.23
CA ASN A 80 -2.84 14.62 -16.96
C ASN A 80 -2.75 13.96 -18.36
N ASN A 81 -3.49 12.88 -18.60
CA ASN A 81 -3.50 12.19 -19.89
C ASN A 81 -4.48 12.83 -20.89
N ASP A 82 -5.27 13.81 -20.44
CA ASP A 82 -6.22 14.59 -21.25
C ASP A 82 -5.52 15.77 -21.98
N GLY A 83 -4.23 15.97 -21.73
CA GLY A 83 -3.45 17.15 -22.14
C GLY A 83 -2.47 16.96 -23.30
N TYR A 84 -2.34 15.75 -23.88
CA TYR A 84 -1.50 15.54 -25.07
C TYR A 84 -2.29 15.81 -26.36
N SER A 85 -2.60 17.10 -26.57
CA SER A 85 -2.90 17.66 -27.87
C SER A 85 -1.68 18.46 -28.33
N GLY A 86 -1.01 18.01 -29.40
CA GLY A 86 -0.15 18.88 -30.20
C GLY A 86 1.19 18.28 -30.60
N TYR A 87 1.17 17.31 -31.51
CA TYR A 87 2.09 17.26 -32.65
C TYR A 87 1.26 16.99 -33.92
#